data_AF-A0A0D0D9T0-F1
#
_entry.id   AF-A0A0D0D9T0-F1
#
_cell.length_a   1.000
_cell.length_b   1.000
_cell.length_c   1.000
_cell.angle_alpha   90.00
_cell.angle_beta   90.00
_cell.angle_gamma   90.00
#
_symmetry.space_group_name_H-M   'P 1'
#
loop_
_entity.id
_entity.type
_entity.pdbx_description
1 polymer ?
#
loop_
_entity_poly.entity_id
_entity_poly.type
_entity_poly.pdbx_seq_one_letter_code
_entity_poly.pdbx_strand_id
1 'polypeptide(L)'
;LIIMPHNLHIVDYGLGHPGSVHDAYAFQGTQMAKDPERQVPQNHWIWADIAYQTQTWCIVPFKAVGGPLSRTKNTYNKYLSRVGASS
;
A
#
# COMPACT_ATOMS: atom_id res chain seq x y z
N LEU A 1 0.63 -15.73 2.46
CA LEU A 1 1.18 -15.07 1.26
C LEU A 1 2.51 -15.76 0.94
N ILE A 2 2.53 -16.66 -0.03
CA ILE A 2 3.79 -17.26 -0.50
C ILE A 2 4.27 -16.36 -1.63
N ILE A 3 5.25 -15.52 -1.33
CA ILE A 3 5.91 -14.71 -2.33
C ILE A 3 7.03 -15.56 -2.90
N MET A 4 7.03 -15.82 -4.22
CA MET A 4 8.15 -16.48 -4.86
C MET A 4 9.22 -15.43 -5.19
N PRO A 5 10.34 -15.35 -4.44
CA PRO A 5 11.25 -14.21 -4.49
C PRO A 5 12.12 -14.19 -5.75
N HIS A 6 12.11 -15.24 -6.57
CA HIS A 6 13.03 -15.36 -7.71
C HIS A 6 12.79 -14.30 -8.81
N ASN A 7 11.64 -13.62 -8.80
CA ASN A 7 11.34 -12.51 -9.73
C ASN A 7 11.03 -11.19 -9.02
N LEU A 8 11.22 -11.10 -7.70
CA LEU A 8 10.85 -9.92 -6.93
C LEU A 8 12.08 -9.29 -6.29
N HIS A 9 12.20 -7.98 -6.46
CA HIS A 9 13.29 -7.18 -5.90
C HIS A 9 12.77 -6.42 -4.68
N ILE A 10 13.46 -6.55 -3.55
CA ILE A 10 13.21 -5.70 -2.38
C ILE A 10 13.85 -4.34 -2.68
N VAL A 11 13.00 -3.35 -2.97
CA VAL A 11 13.43 -2.00 -3.34
C VAL A 11 13.67 -1.09 -2.14
N ASP A 12 13.03 -1.38 -1.01
CA ASP A 12 13.12 -0.59 0.21
C ASP A 12 12.71 -1.43 1.43
N TYR A 13 13.25 -1.12 2.60
CA TYR A 13 12.85 -1.74 3.86
C TYR A 13 12.93 -0.75 5.03
N GLY A 14 12.00 -0.90 5.98
CA GLY A 14 11.96 -0.13 7.22
C GLY A 14 12.09 -1.02 8.44
N LEU A 15 12.82 -0.56 9.45
CA LEU A 15 12.83 -1.20 10.75
C LEU A 15 11.78 -0.53 11.63
N GLY A 16 10.91 -1.36 12.24
CA GLY A 16 9.98 -0.90 13.26
C GLY A 16 10.72 -0.42 14.51
N HIS A 17 10.13 0.53 15.22
CA HIS A 17 10.63 0.92 16.54
C HIS A 17 10.21 -0.13 17.58
N PRO A 18 11.04 -0.40 18.61
CA PRO A 18 10.63 -1.26 19.71
C PRO A 18 9.36 -0.73 20.40
N GLY A 19 8.34 -1.59 20.54
CA GLY A 19 7.00 -1.22 21.03
C GLY A 19 5.93 -1.38 19.95
N SER A 20 4.65 -1.40 20.33
CA SER A 20 3.52 -1.53 19.39
C SER A 20 3.28 -0.22 18.62
N VAL A 21 4.27 0.17 17.82
CA VAL A 21 4.17 1.34 16.96
C VAL A 21 3.50 0.91 15.66
N HIS A 22 2.54 1.71 15.19
CA HIS A 22 1.73 1.38 14.02
C HIS A 22 2.60 1.25 12.74
N ASP A 23 2.32 0.28 11.88
CA ASP A 23 3.10 0.01 10.65
C ASP A 23 3.30 1.28 9.78
N ALA A 24 2.29 2.15 9.72
CA ALA A 24 2.38 3.41 8.98
C ALA A 24 3.50 4.33 9.50
N TYR A 25 3.79 4.30 10.80
CA TYR A 25 4.87 5.09 11.40
C TYR A 25 6.25 4.49 11.09
N ALA A 26 6.39 3.16 11.11
CA ALA A 26 7.63 2.52 10.66
C ALA A 26 7.89 2.82 9.18
N PHE A 27 6.83 2.82 8.36
CA PHE A 27 6.90 3.16 6.94
C PHE A 27 7.38 4.60 6.67
N GLN A 28 7.01 5.57 7.51
CA GLN A 28 7.53 6.95 7.37
C GLN A 28 9.07 7.03 7.46
N GLY A 29 9.72 6.02 8.05
CA GLY A 29 11.18 5.95 8.13
C GLY A 29 11.86 5.52 6.84
N THR A 30 11.15 4.96 5.87
CA THR A 30 11.74 4.33 4.67
C THR A 30 11.99 5.32 3.54
N GLN A 31 12.78 4.92 2.54
CA GLN A 31 13.09 5.79 1.40
C GLN A 31 11.87 6.02 0.50
N MET A 32 10.99 5.02 0.40
CA MET A 32 9.70 5.13 -0.28
C MET A 32 8.86 6.26 0.31
N ALA A 33 8.78 6.40 1.63
CA ALA A 33 8.01 7.48 2.25
C ALA A 33 8.70 8.84 2.19
N LYS A 34 10.05 8.87 2.23
CA LYS A 34 10.84 10.10 2.24
C LYS A 34 11.02 10.72 0.85
N ASP A 35 11.17 9.89 -0.18
CA ASP A 35 11.45 10.31 -1.55
C ASP A 35 10.71 9.39 -2.55
N PRO A 36 9.36 9.42 -2.56
CA PRO A 36 8.55 8.54 -3.39
C PRO A 36 8.76 8.77 -4.89
N GLU A 37 9.12 9.97 -5.32
CA GLU A 37 9.33 10.31 -6.74
C GLU A 37 10.52 9.57 -7.34
N ARG A 38 11.54 9.23 -6.52
CA ARG A 38 12.65 8.39 -6.96
C ARG A 38 12.34 6.91 -6.98
N GLN A 39 11.34 6.46 -6.21
CA GLN A 39 10.99 5.05 -6.08
C GLN A 39 9.84 4.64 -6.99
N VAL A 40 8.89 5.55 -7.23
CA VAL A 40 7.70 5.33 -8.06
C VAL A 40 7.82 6.20 -9.31
N PRO A 41 7.98 5.59 -10.50
CA PRO A 41 8.06 6.34 -11.75
C PRO A 41 6.85 7.24 -11.96
N GLN A 42 7.03 8.30 -12.74
CA GLN A 42 5.94 9.21 -13.09
C GLN A 42 4.75 8.44 -13.69
N ASN A 43 3.53 8.85 -13.32
CA ASN A 43 2.27 8.21 -13.71
C ASN A 43 2.08 6.77 -13.20
N HIS A 44 2.89 6.31 -12.25
CA HIS A 44 2.70 5.04 -11.55
C HIS A 44 2.33 5.27 -10.09
N TRP A 45 1.77 4.24 -9.46
CA TRP A 45 1.43 4.24 -8.04
C TRP A 45 1.55 2.82 -7.49
N ILE A 46 1.76 2.72 -6.19
CA ILE A 46 1.66 1.45 -5.46
C ILE A 46 0.29 1.32 -4.79
N TRP A 47 -0.10 0.09 -4.50
CA TRP A 47 -1.23 -0.17 -3.61
C TRP A 47 -0.73 -0.48 -2.21
N ALA A 48 -1.39 0.10 -1.20
CA ALA A 48 -1.10 -0.16 0.20
C ALA A 48 -2.37 -0.54 0.97
N ASP A 49 -2.17 -1.04 2.19
CA ASP A 49 -3.25 -1.36 3.11
C ASP A 49 -4.05 -0.09 3.50
N ILE A 50 -5.29 -0.29 3.95
CA ILE A 50 -6.17 0.78 4.43
C ILE A 50 -5.63 1.52 5.67
N ALA A 51 -4.64 0.95 6.36
CA ALA A 51 -3.92 1.60 7.46
C ALA A 51 -3.06 2.80 7.00
N TYR A 52 -2.74 2.88 5.71
CA TYR A 52 -1.94 3.97 5.13
C TYR A 52 -2.83 5.11 4.62
N GLN A 53 -2.25 6.29 4.47
CA GLN A 53 -2.93 7.45 3.88
C GLN A 53 -2.80 7.43 2.36
N THR A 54 -3.88 7.77 1.64
CA THR A 54 -3.84 7.96 0.19
C THR A 54 -2.92 9.12 -0.19
N GLN A 55 -2.02 8.89 -1.13
CA GLN A 55 -1.15 9.90 -1.74
C GLN A 55 -1.17 9.76 -3.28
N THR A 56 -0.53 10.69 -4.00
CA THR A 56 -0.45 10.64 -5.48
C THR A 56 0.27 9.39 -6.00
N TRP A 57 1.19 8.84 -5.20
CA TRP A 57 2.01 7.66 -5.51
C TRP A 57 1.58 6.41 -4.72
N CYS A 58 0.62 6.52 -3.79
CA CYS A 58 0.17 5.44 -2.90
C CYS A 58 -1.36 5.41 -2.80
N ILE A 59 -1.98 4.37 -3.35
CA ILE A 59 -3.44 4.25 -3.39
C ILE A 59 -3.89 3.15 -2.43
N VAL A 60 -4.85 3.48 -1.57
CA VAL A 60 -5.40 2.55 -0.55
C VAL A 60 -6.88 2.24 -0.83
N PRO A 61 -7.40 1.10 -0.36
CA PRO A 61 -8.82 0.78 -0.42
C PRO A 61 -9.69 1.86 0.24
N PHE A 62 -10.92 2.03 -0.26
CA PHE A 62 -11.88 2.92 0.39
C PHE A 62 -12.38 2.32 1.71
N LYS A 63 -12.40 3.12 2.77
CA LYS A 63 -13.05 2.80 4.04
C LYS A 63 -14.49 3.31 4.08
N ALA A 64 -15.41 2.50 4.58
CA ALA A 64 -16.75 2.95 4.91
C ALA A 64 -16.72 3.86 6.16
N VAL A 65 -17.26 5.08 6.05
CA VAL A 65 -17.36 6.03 7.17
C VAL A 65 -18.79 6.56 7.19
N GLY A 66 -19.53 6.24 8.26
CA GLY A 66 -20.91 6.72 8.43
C GLY A 66 -21.95 6.10 7.49
N GLY A 67 -21.61 5.04 6.75
CA GLY A 67 -22.53 4.36 5.84
C GLY A 67 -21.83 3.44 4.84
N PRO A 68 -22.58 2.65 4.06
CA PRO A 68 -22.02 1.73 3.08
C PRO A 68 -21.30 2.46 1.95
N LEU A 69 -20.24 1.83 1.42
CA LEU A 69 -19.55 2.32 0.24
C LEU A 69 -20.48 2.33 -0.98
N SER A 70 -20.29 3.33 -1.85
CA SER A 70 -20.96 3.35 -3.14
C SER A 70 -20.56 2.13 -3.99
N ARG A 71 -21.42 1.76 -4.95
CA ARG A 71 -21.17 0.62 -5.84
C ARG A 71 -19.80 0.70 -6.52
N THR A 72 -19.40 1.89 -6.97
CA THR A 72 -18.09 2.11 -7.63
C THR A 72 -16.92 1.85 -6.69
N LYS A 73 -16.99 2.34 -5.44
CA LYS A 73 -15.94 2.12 -4.43
C LYS A 73 -15.83 0.64 -4.05
N ASN A 74 -16.96 -0.05 -3.93
CA ASN A 74 -16.99 -1.50 -3.70
C ASN A 74 -16.41 -2.29 -4.88
N THR A 75 -16.74 -1.90 -6.11
CA THR A 75 -16.16 -2.53 -7.32
C THR A 75 -14.64 -2.36 -7.35
N TYR A 76 -14.15 -1.16 -7.05
CA TYR A 76 -12.71 -0.90 -6.94
C TYR A 76 -12.04 -1.81 -5.90
N ASN A 77 -12.54 -1.80 -4.65
CA ASN A 77 -11.98 -2.63 -3.57
C ASN A 77 -12.01 -4.13 -3.93
N LYS A 78 -13.04 -4.60 -4.67
CA LYS A 78 -13.16 -5.99 -5.13
C LYS A 78 -12.12 -6.37 -6.18
N TYR A 79 -11.74 -5.46 -7.07
CA TYR A 79 -10.68 -5.72 -8.03
C TYR A 79 -9.32 -5.69 -7.34
N LEU A 80 -9.11 -4.73 -6.44
CA LEU A 80 -7.88 -4.60 -5.68
C LEU A 80 -7.58 -5.86 -4.85
N SER A 81 -8.60 -6.47 -4.22
CA SER A 81 -8.43 -7.70 -3.44
C SER A 81 -8.04 -8.94 -4.27
N ARG A 82 -8.13 -8.86 -5.62
CA ARG A 82 -7.78 -9.96 -6.52
C ARG A 82 -6.36 -9.89 -7.07
N VAL A 83 -5.68 -8.74 -6.93
CA VAL A 83 -4.34 -8.52 -7.48
C VAL A 83 -3.29 -9.49 -6.89
N GLY A 84 -3.53 -10.06 -5.71
CA GLY A 84 -2.67 -11.09 -5.09
C GLY A 84 -3.20 -12.54 -5.20
N ALA A 85 -4.34 -12.78 -5.87
CA ALA A 85 -4.98 -14.09 -5.95
C ALA A 85 -4.82 -14.76 -7.33
N SER A 86 -4.04 -14.17 -8.23
CA SER A 86 -3.77 -14.66 -9.58
C SER A 86 -2.26 -14.81 -9.75
N SER A 87 -1.71 -15.89 -9.22
CA SER A 87 -0.35 -16.37 -9.48
C SER A 87 -0.37 -17.89 -9.40
#